data_AF-A0A511T6J1-F1
#
_entry.id   AF-A0A511T6J1-F1
#
_cell.length_a   1.000
_cell.length_b   1.000
_cell.length_c   1.000
_cell.angle_alpha   90.00
_cell.angle_beta   90.00
_cell.angle_gamma   90.00
#
_symmetry.space_group_name_H-M   'P 1'
#
loop_
_entity.id
_entity.type
_entity.pdbx_description
1 polymer ?
#
loop_
_entity_poly.entity_id
_entity_poly.type
_entity_poly.pdbx_seq_one_letter_code
_entity_poly.pdbx_strand_id
1 'polypeptide(L)'
;MLRGVSLSWVAGGWLLLSGALGTELRRDGYVLRPPEGFHMVRWEPYTGSVAGAVTLDAETPRSLSAALADGEGPEAATMLVSVVERGFSASPSERDDFASAVMQHFQRELGVVLSPERVDRIGGDAPRVEVLGTLRDAGQTRTVLVAGLASEGRHAVVVVSAPAVRWEVLAPSVRASLETFRLEPTTAPGVVPRRLLGALAGALAGALVASYAAWRRGRAGRRASES
;
A
#
# COMPACT_ATOMS: atom_id res chain seq x y z
N MET A 1 13.06 46.42 22.90
CA MET A 1 12.95 46.24 21.44
C MET A 1 14.14 45.41 20.96
N LEU A 2 13.96 44.11 20.73
CA LEU A 2 14.92 43.28 19.98
C LEU A 2 14.10 42.37 19.06
N ARG A 3 14.09 42.73 17.78
CA ARG A 3 13.49 42.00 16.67
C ARG A 3 14.56 41.11 16.04
N GLY A 4 14.15 39.91 15.62
CA GLY A 4 14.73 39.21 14.47
C GLY A 4 15.68 38.07 14.81
N VAL A 5 15.13 36.90 15.12
CA VAL A 5 15.83 35.63 14.89
C VAL A 5 15.25 35.00 13.63
N SER A 6 16.17 34.74 12.71
CA SER A 6 16.03 34.30 11.34
C SER A 6 15.33 32.94 11.20
N LEU A 7 14.25 32.88 10.41
CA LEU A 7 13.66 31.64 9.87
C LEU A 7 14.42 31.25 8.58
N SER A 8 15.42 30.37 8.70
CA SER A 8 16.10 29.78 7.54
C SER A 8 16.48 28.32 7.78
N TRP A 9 15.52 27.45 8.11
CA TRP A 9 15.77 26.00 8.26
C TRP A 9 14.57 25.18 7.79
N VAL A 10 14.22 25.22 6.51
CA VAL A 10 13.31 24.21 5.91
C VAL A 10 13.77 23.71 4.52
N ALA A 11 14.66 24.43 3.83
CA ALA A 11 15.03 24.08 2.45
C ALA A 11 16.05 22.93 2.28
N GLY A 12 16.62 22.39 3.37
CA GLY A 12 17.72 21.41 3.30
C GLY A 12 17.31 19.93 3.23
N GLY A 13 16.07 19.58 3.59
CA GLY A 13 15.64 18.17 3.69
C GLY A 13 15.34 17.49 2.34
N TRP A 14 14.91 18.26 1.35
CA TRP A 14 14.44 17.71 0.07
C TRP A 14 15.55 17.21 -0.86
N LEU A 15 16.75 17.79 -0.77
CA LEU A 15 17.85 17.45 -1.68
C LEU A 15 18.54 16.13 -1.34
N LEU A 16 18.49 15.67 -0.08
CA LEU A 16 19.11 14.40 0.33
C LEU A 16 18.22 13.17 0.06
N LEU A 17 16.90 13.35 -0.05
CA LEU A 17 15.95 12.26 -0.31
C LEU A 17 15.78 11.94 -1.81
N SER A 18 16.29 12.79 -2.69
CA SER A 18 16.17 12.58 -4.15
C SER A 18 16.94 11.35 -4.63
N GLY A 19 17.95 10.89 -3.88
CA GLY A 19 18.66 9.64 -4.15
C GLY A 19 17.97 8.38 -3.61
N ALA A 20 16.98 8.51 -2.72
CA ALA A 20 16.32 7.38 -2.04
C ALA A 20 15.02 6.91 -2.73
N LEU A 21 14.66 7.53 -3.85
CA LEU A 21 13.45 7.24 -4.62
C LEU A 21 13.80 6.75 -6.03
N GLY A 22 13.02 5.81 -6.53
CA GLY A 22 13.14 5.27 -7.88
C GLY A 22 12.51 6.15 -8.96
N THR A 23 12.37 5.55 -10.14
CA THR A 23 11.76 6.20 -11.31
C THR A 23 10.27 6.47 -11.09
N GLU A 24 9.79 7.60 -11.61
CA GLU A 24 8.38 7.96 -11.59
C GLU A 24 7.50 6.88 -12.22
N LEU A 25 6.51 6.41 -11.45
CA LEU A 25 5.44 5.52 -11.88
C LEU A 25 4.19 6.37 -12.14
N ARG A 26 3.70 6.35 -13.38
CA ARG A 26 2.42 6.93 -13.77
C ARG A 26 1.46 5.82 -14.22
N ARG A 27 0.31 5.70 -13.55
CA ARG A 27 -0.66 4.63 -13.82
C ARG A 27 -2.04 5.01 -13.30
N ASP A 28 -3.10 4.62 -14.00
CA ASP A 28 -4.51 4.77 -13.58
C ASP A 28 -4.86 6.18 -13.05
N GLY A 29 -4.27 7.21 -13.65
CA GLY A 29 -4.49 8.60 -13.30
C GLY A 29 -3.80 9.05 -12.00
N TYR A 30 -2.75 8.37 -11.53
CA TYR A 30 -1.86 8.87 -10.49
C TYR A 30 -0.40 8.85 -10.92
N VAL A 31 0.40 9.61 -10.18
CA VAL A 31 1.86 9.65 -10.25
C VAL A 31 2.42 9.38 -8.85
N LEU A 32 3.45 8.55 -8.78
CA LEU A 32 4.17 8.19 -7.54
C LEU A 32 5.64 7.91 -7.88
N ARG A 33 6.58 8.32 -7.02
CA ARG A 33 7.96 7.82 -7.06
C ARG A 33 8.14 6.78 -5.95
N PRO A 34 8.22 5.48 -6.25
CA PRO A 34 8.41 4.45 -5.23
C PRO A 34 9.80 4.58 -4.58
N PRO A 35 10.03 3.96 -3.40
CA PRO A 35 11.37 3.90 -2.82
C PRO A 35 12.37 3.23 -3.77
N GLU A 36 13.65 3.59 -3.67
CA GLU A 36 14.73 2.94 -4.40
C GLU A 36 14.71 1.41 -4.12
N GLY A 37 14.85 0.60 -5.17
CA GLY A 37 14.79 -0.87 -5.11
C GLY A 37 13.41 -1.48 -5.43
N PHE A 38 12.32 -0.72 -5.25
CA PHE A 38 10.98 -1.20 -5.60
C PHE A 38 10.78 -1.21 -7.12
N HIS A 39 10.51 -2.39 -7.66
CA HIS A 39 10.22 -2.60 -9.06
C HIS A 39 8.85 -3.24 -9.25
N MET A 40 8.19 -2.94 -10.36
CA MET A 40 6.87 -3.49 -10.65
C MET A 40 6.97 -5.01 -10.85
N VAL A 41 6.10 -5.76 -10.15
CA VAL A 41 6.03 -7.21 -10.29
C VAL A 41 5.06 -7.59 -11.42
N ARG A 42 5.13 -8.86 -11.85
CA ARG A 42 4.21 -9.42 -12.85
C ARG A 42 2.75 -9.21 -12.43
N TRP A 43 1.93 -8.76 -13.37
CA TRP A 43 0.57 -8.25 -13.12
C TRP A 43 -0.50 -9.34 -13.13
N GLU A 44 -0.26 -10.44 -13.84
CA GLU A 44 -1.21 -11.53 -14.04
C GLU A 44 -1.71 -12.12 -12.71
N PRO A 45 -0.87 -12.31 -11.67
CA PRO A 45 -1.30 -12.76 -10.35
C PRO A 45 -2.07 -11.71 -9.55
N TYR A 46 -2.43 -10.55 -10.09
CA TYR A 46 -3.10 -9.47 -9.37
C TYR A 46 -4.41 -9.02 -10.03
N THR A 47 -4.71 -9.57 -11.20
CA THR A 47 -5.89 -9.18 -11.99
C THR A 47 -7.18 -9.51 -11.24
N GLY A 48 -8.04 -8.51 -11.04
CA GLY A 48 -9.30 -8.64 -10.30
C GLY A 48 -9.14 -8.66 -8.76
N SER A 49 -7.92 -8.48 -8.25
CA SER A 49 -7.67 -8.42 -6.81
C SER A 49 -8.11 -7.09 -6.21
N VAL A 50 -8.67 -7.17 -5.00
CA VAL A 50 -8.96 -6.04 -4.11
C VAL A 50 -7.93 -5.94 -2.97
N ALA A 51 -6.82 -6.68 -3.04
CA ALA A 51 -5.78 -6.66 -2.01
C ALA A 51 -5.21 -5.24 -1.83
N GLY A 52 -5.37 -4.70 -0.62
CA GLY A 52 -4.95 -3.33 -0.30
C GLY A 52 -5.89 -2.24 -0.82
N ALA A 53 -6.98 -2.59 -1.50
CA ALA A 53 -8.04 -1.67 -1.89
C ALA A 53 -9.01 -1.48 -0.72
N VAL A 54 -8.52 -0.86 0.36
CA VAL A 54 -9.35 -0.57 1.54
C VAL A 54 -10.40 0.47 1.17
N THR A 55 -11.64 0.24 1.55
CA THR A 55 -12.75 1.18 1.33
C THR A 55 -13.63 1.25 2.56
N LEU A 56 -14.24 2.42 2.80
CA LEU A 56 -15.24 2.60 3.84
C LEU A 56 -16.58 1.93 3.48
N ASP A 57 -16.81 1.70 2.19
CA ASP A 57 -18.02 1.09 1.65
C ASP A 57 -17.64 -0.06 0.70
N ALA A 58 -17.99 -1.28 1.09
CA ALA A 58 -17.65 -2.52 0.41
C ALA A 58 -18.25 -2.64 -1.00
N GLU A 59 -19.28 -1.85 -1.35
CA GLU A 59 -19.87 -1.83 -2.69
C GLU A 59 -19.19 -0.81 -3.62
N THR A 60 -18.32 0.04 -3.08
CA THR A 60 -17.60 1.04 -3.89
C THR A 60 -16.63 0.34 -4.84
N PRO A 61 -16.67 0.67 -6.16
CA PRO A 61 -15.73 0.14 -7.13
C PRO A 61 -14.30 0.44 -6.73
N ARG A 62 -13.47 -0.59 -6.72
CA ARG A 62 -12.08 -0.52 -6.30
C ARG A 62 -11.26 -1.59 -6.97
N SER A 63 -10.01 -1.28 -7.25
CA SER A 63 -9.09 -2.22 -7.89
C SER A 63 -7.67 -1.93 -7.46
N LEU A 64 -6.89 -3.01 -7.31
CA LEU A 64 -5.45 -2.90 -7.33
C LEU A 64 -5.01 -2.30 -8.67
N SER A 65 -4.12 -1.31 -8.64
CA SER A 65 -3.55 -0.65 -9.83
C SER A 65 -2.09 -1.08 -10.06
N ALA A 66 -1.28 -1.12 -9.00
CA ALA A 66 0.12 -1.50 -9.09
C ALA A 66 0.55 -2.37 -7.91
N ALA A 67 1.47 -3.28 -8.18
CA ALA A 67 2.20 -4.04 -7.18
C ALA A 67 3.69 -3.90 -7.47
N LEU A 68 4.46 -3.54 -6.45
CA LEU A 68 5.91 -3.40 -6.51
C LEU A 68 6.54 -4.25 -5.41
N ALA A 69 7.76 -4.73 -5.66
CA ALA A 69 8.54 -5.47 -4.68
C ALA A 69 9.98 -4.97 -4.64
N ASP A 70 10.59 -5.08 -3.46
CA ASP A 70 12.02 -4.90 -3.23
C ASP A 70 12.59 -6.16 -2.54
N GLY A 71 13.40 -6.90 -3.29
CA GLY A 71 13.86 -8.25 -2.95
C GLY A 71 12.94 -9.35 -3.48
N GLU A 72 13.27 -10.60 -3.13
CA GLU A 72 12.55 -11.80 -3.56
C GLU A 72 12.14 -12.67 -2.37
N GLY A 73 11.13 -13.52 -2.59
CA GLY A 73 10.72 -14.53 -1.60
C GLY A 73 10.11 -13.92 -0.32
N PRO A 74 10.19 -14.64 0.81
CA PRO A 74 9.58 -14.22 2.09
C PRO A 74 10.11 -12.87 2.62
N GLU A 75 11.36 -12.54 2.30
CA GLU A 75 12.03 -11.33 2.81
C GLU A 75 11.76 -10.07 1.96
N ALA A 76 11.05 -10.22 0.85
CA ALA A 76 10.70 -9.11 -0.03
C ALA A 76 9.83 -8.09 0.72
N ALA A 77 10.14 -6.81 0.55
CA ALA A 77 9.20 -5.73 0.87
C ALA A 77 8.25 -5.56 -0.31
N THR A 78 6.99 -5.24 -0.03
CA THR A 78 5.94 -5.10 -1.05
C THR A 78 5.24 -3.77 -0.88
N MET A 79 4.90 -3.14 -2.00
CA MET A 79 4.09 -1.92 -2.06
C MET A 79 2.95 -2.15 -3.06
N LEU A 80 1.72 -2.05 -2.58
CA LEU A 80 0.50 -2.13 -3.38
C LEU A 80 -0.11 -0.75 -3.47
N VAL A 81 -0.55 -0.36 -4.67
CA VAL A 81 -1.30 0.87 -4.90
C VAL A 81 -2.64 0.49 -5.49
N SER A 82 -3.71 0.81 -4.78
CA SER A 82 -5.08 0.58 -5.21
C SER A 82 -5.80 1.91 -5.43
N VAL A 83 -6.75 1.91 -6.35
CA VAL A 83 -7.62 3.05 -6.65
C VAL A 83 -9.05 2.70 -6.21
N VAL A 84 -9.70 3.64 -5.56
CA VAL A 84 -11.08 3.52 -5.07
C VAL A 84 -11.89 4.67 -5.67
N GLU A 85 -13.00 4.34 -6.34
CA GLU A 85 -13.87 5.29 -7.06
C GLU A 85 -14.81 6.05 -6.10
N ARG A 86 -14.22 6.69 -5.09
CA ARG A 86 -14.88 7.55 -4.11
C ARG A 86 -13.88 8.57 -3.58
N GLY A 87 -14.35 9.78 -3.25
CA GLY A 87 -13.52 10.76 -2.54
C GLY A 87 -13.14 10.31 -1.12
N PHE A 88 -12.02 10.82 -0.63
CA PHE A 88 -11.52 10.59 0.72
C PHE A 88 -10.89 11.88 1.26
N SER A 89 -11.14 12.20 2.52
CA SER A 89 -10.56 13.33 3.23
C SER A 89 -9.73 12.85 4.43
N ALA A 90 -8.59 13.51 4.66
CA ALA A 90 -7.81 13.28 5.88
C ALA A 90 -8.39 14.08 7.07
N SER A 91 -9.68 13.92 7.34
CA SER A 91 -10.37 14.51 8.49
C SER A 91 -10.29 13.61 9.74
N PRO A 92 -10.49 14.14 10.96
CA PRO A 92 -10.48 13.30 12.17
C PRO A 92 -11.52 12.18 12.17
N SER A 93 -12.73 12.42 11.64
CA SER A 93 -13.76 11.37 11.53
C SER A 93 -13.35 10.29 10.54
N GLU A 94 -12.87 10.69 9.36
CA GLU A 94 -12.44 9.72 8.34
C GLU A 94 -11.19 8.95 8.77
N ARG A 95 -10.35 9.49 9.65
CA ARG A 95 -9.22 8.75 10.24
C ARG A 95 -9.69 7.50 10.98
N ASP A 96 -10.68 7.64 11.85
CA ASP A 96 -11.12 6.56 12.72
C ASP A 96 -11.95 5.54 11.93
N ASP A 97 -12.76 6.01 10.98
CA ASP A 97 -13.49 5.17 10.03
C ASP A 97 -12.52 4.38 9.13
N PHE A 98 -11.49 5.04 8.61
CA PHE A 98 -10.47 4.39 7.79
C PHE A 98 -9.69 3.35 8.58
N ALA A 99 -9.26 3.65 9.80
CA ALA A 99 -8.59 2.67 10.66
C ALA A 99 -9.46 1.42 10.89
N SER A 100 -10.74 1.62 11.13
CA SER A 100 -11.71 0.52 11.29
C SER A 100 -11.86 -0.29 9.99
N ALA A 101 -11.95 0.38 8.84
CA ALA A 101 -12.02 -0.26 7.53
C ALA A 101 -10.74 -1.06 7.21
N VAL A 102 -9.55 -0.56 7.57
CA VAL A 102 -8.29 -1.30 7.40
C VAL A 102 -8.33 -2.60 8.20
N MET A 103 -8.74 -2.57 9.48
CA MET A 103 -8.82 -3.80 10.28
C MET A 103 -9.81 -4.80 9.69
N GLN A 104 -10.98 -4.33 9.25
CA GLN A 104 -11.99 -5.18 8.63
C GLN A 104 -11.51 -5.76 7.30
N HIS A 105 -10.80 -4.98 6.48
CA HIS A 105 -10.23 -5.43 5.21
C HIS A 105 -9.26 -6.58 5.42
N PHE A 106 -8.30 -6.42 6.33
CA PHE A 106 -7.31 -7.46 6.63
C PHE A 106 -7.98 -8.72 7.18
N GLN A 107 -8.94 -8.57 8.10
CA GLN A 107 -9.61 -9.71 8.71
C GLN A 107 -10.56 -10.45 7.76
N ARG A 108 -11.44 -9.72 7.05
CA ARG A 108 -12.54 -10.30 6.28
C ARG A 108 -12.14 -10.64 4.85
N GLU A 109 -11.36 -9.78 4.20
CA GLU A 109 -10.98 -9.99 2.80
C GLU A 109 -9.68 -10.79 2.67
N LEU A 110 -8.70 -10.53 3.53
CA LEU A 110 -7.39 -11.18 3.46
C LEU A 110 -7.26 -12.38 4.41
N GLY A 111 -8.18 -12.54 5.37
CA GLY A 111 -8.14 -13.63 6.34
C GLY A 111 -6.97 -13.55 7.32
N VAL A 112 -6.40 -12.36 7.53
CA VAL A 112 -5.26 -12.13 8.42
C VAL A 112 -5.60 -11.11 9.50
N VAL A 113 -5.00 -11.25 10.68
CA VAL A 113 -5.18 -10.27 11.77
C VAL A 113 -4.05 -9.26 11.72
N LEU A 114 -4.42 -8.00 11.51
CA LEU A 114 -3.53 -6.86 11.66
C LEU A 114 -3.66 -6.33 13.09
N SER A 115 -2.54 -6.29 13.81
CA SER A 115 -2.46 -5.67 15.13
C SER A 115 -2.09 -4.20 14.95
N PRO A 116 -3.01 -3.25 15.21
CA PRO A 116 -2.72 -1.84 15.01
C PRO A 116 -1.73 -1.33 16.08
N GLU A 117 -0.76 -0.54 15.64
CA GLU A 117 0.23 0.10 16.52
C GLU A 117 0.02 1.60 16.59
N ARG A 118 -0.29 2.22 15.44
CA ARG A 118 -0.47 3.67 15.34
C ARG A 118 -1.41 4.03 14.21
N VAL A 119 -2.17 5.10 14.41
CA VAL A 119 -3.00 5.72 13.37
C VAL A 119 -2.70 7.21 13.36
N ASP A 120 -2.13 7.70 12.27
CA ASP A 120 -1.73 9.09 12.11
C ASP A 120 -2.54 9.79 11.01
N ARG A 121 -2.67 11.10 11.17
CA ARG A 121 -3.23 11.99 10.15
C ARG A 121 -2.12 12.90 9.69
N ILE A 122 -1.78 12.81 8.42
CA ILE A 122 -0.70 13.59 7.82
C ILE A 122 -1.33 14.67 6.94
N GLY A 123 -0.91 15.92 7.16
CA GLY A 123 -1.27 17.07 6.31
C GLY A 123 -0.22 17.35 5.24
N GLY A 124 -0.27 18.55 4.66
CA GLY A 124 0.70 19.00 3.65
C GLY A 124 0.21 18.77 2.22
N ASP A 125 1.14 18.62 1.27
CA ASP A 125 0.82 18.56 -0.16
C ASP A 125 0.16 17.23 -0.60
N ALA A 126 0.32 16.18 0.20
CA ALA A 126 -0.36 14.90 0.04
C ALA A 126 -1.03 14.49 1.37
N PRO A 127 -2.15 15.13 1.74
CA PRO A 127 -2.86 14.80 2.98
C PRO A 127 -3.32 13.34 2.95
N ARG A 128 -3.22 12.65 4.08
CA ARG A 128 -3.54 11.22 4.16
C ARG A 128 -3.77 10.74 5.60
N VAL A 129 -4.39 9.58 5.71
CA VAL A 129 -4.45 8.82 6.96
C VAL A 129 -3.51 7.63 6.83
N GLU A 130 -2.66 7.43 7.82
CA GLU A 130 -1.71 6.31 7.90
C GLU A 130 -2.08 5.39 9.05
N VAL A 131 -2.25 4.10 8.77
CA VAL A 131 -2.45 3.04 9.76
C VAL A 131 -1.22 2.15 9.74
N LEU A 132 -0.45 2.17 10.82
CA LEU A 132 0.70 1.30 11.03
C LEU A 132 0.30 0.16 11.96
N GLY A 133 0.69 -1.05 11.59
CA GLY A 133 0.50 -2.21 12.45
C GLY A 133 1.45 -3.34 12.08
N THR A 134 1.30 -4.46 12.77
CA THR A 134 2.04 -5.68 12.51
C THR A 134 1.11 -6.85 12.27
N LEU A 135 1.54 -7.78 11.42
CA LEU A 135 0.88 -9.07 11.24
C LEU A 135 1.91 -10.19 11.33
N ARG A 136 1.44 -11.38 11.68
CA ARG A 136 2.25 -12.60 11.61
C ARG A 136 1.86 -13.36 10.36
N ASP A 137 2.84 -13.63 9.52
CA ASP A 137 2.69 -14.43 8.32
C ASP A 137 3.83 -15.45 8.21
N ALA A 138 3.50 -16.71 7.94
CA ALA A 138 4.46 -17.81 7.80
C ALA A 138 5.54 -17.92 8.91
N GLY A 139 5.24 -17.49 10.14
CA GLY A 139 6.18 -17.49 11.27
C GLY A 139 7.10 -16.27 11.33
N GLN A 140 6.93 -15.31 10.43
CA GLN A 140 7.61 -14.01 10.42
C GLN A 140 6.65 -12.91 10.85
N THR A 141 7.16 -11.95 11.63
CA THR A 141 6.44 -10.70 11.91
C THR A 141 6.74 -9.69 10.81
N ARG A 142 5.69 -9.13 10.23
CA ARG A 142 5.78 -8.11 9.19
C ARG A 142 5.15 -6.81 9.69
N THR A 143 5.81 -5.70 9.41
CA THR A 143 5.23 -4.37 9.61
C THR A 143 4.46 -3.99 8.37
N VAL A 144 3.28 -3.42 8.56
CA VAL A 144 2.35 -3.01 7.51
C VAL A 144 1.94 -1.57 7.73
N LEU A 145 2.17 -0.73 6.73
CA LEU A 145 1.64 0.62 6.64
C LEU A 145 0.53 0.65 5.59
N VAL A 146 -0.63 1.18 5.96
CA VAL A 146 -1.75 1.43 5.04
C VAL A 146 -2.04 2.92 5.02
N ALA A 147 -1.88 3.55 3.87
CA ALA A 147 -2.08 4.98 3.68
C ALA A 147 -3.27 5.23 2.75
N GLY A 148 -4.31 5.91 3.25
CA GLY A 148 -5.40 6.45 2.44
C GLY A 148 -5.11 7.89 2.04
N LEU A 149 -4.93 8.15 0.74
CA LEU A 149 -4.48 9.44 0.20
C LEU A 149 -5.70 10.32 -0.09
N ALA A 150 -5.80 11.48 0.54
CA ALA A 150 -6.96 12.37 0.39
C ALA A 150 -7.06 12.92 -1.04
N SER A 151 -8.26 12.84 -1.62
CA SER A 151 -8.56 13.38 -2.94
C SER A 151 -10.07 13.40 -3.18
N GLU A 152 -10.50 14.25 -4.12
CA GLU A 152 -11.90 14.41 -4.50
C GLU A 152 -12.28 13.43 -5.63
N GLY A 153 -13.46 12.83 -5.53
CA GLY A 153 -14.03 11.93 -6.56
C GLY A 153 -13.44 10.52 -6.58
N ARG A 154 -12.12 10.38 -6.50
CA ARG A 154 -11.40 9.11 -6.36
C ARG A 154 -10.28 9.26 -5.33
N HIS A 155 -9.85 8.17 -4.73
CA HIS A 155 -8.65 8.18 -3.89
C HIS A 155 -7.79 6.96 -4.11
N ALA A 156 -6.55 7.02 -3.63
CA ALA A 156 -5.65 5.88 -3.65
C ALA A 156 -5.39 5.36 -2.25
N VAL A 157 -5.24 4.05 -2.15
CA VAL A 157 -4.76 3.39 -0.94
C VAL A 157 -3.42 2.73 -1.27
N VAL A 158 -2.39 3.10 -0.51
CA VAL A 158 -1.06 2.52 -0.61
C VAL A 158 -0.83 1.61 0.58
N VAL A 159 -0.55 0.33 0.34
CA VAL A 159 -0.19 -0.64 1.38
C VAL A 159 1.26 -1.03 1.20
N VAL A 160 2.08 -0.85 2.23
CA VAL A 160 3.46 -1.30 2.28
C VAL A 160 3.61 -2.38 3.33
N SER A 161 4.15 -3.54 2.98
CA SER A 161 4.47 -4.62 3.91
C SER A 161 5.92 -5.05 3.78
N ALA A 162 6.66 -5.05 4.89
CA ALA A 162 8.04 -5.50 4.95
C ALA A 162 8.28 -6.38 6.19
N PRO A 163 9.29 -7.25 6.20
CA PRO A 163 9.79 -7.86 7.43
C PRO A 163 10.04 -6.78 8.49
N ALA A 164 9.62 -7.03 9.74
CA ALA A 164 9.74 -6.02 10.82
C ALA A 164 11.19 -5.53 11.00
N VAL A 165 12.17 -6.41 10.78
CA VAL A 165 13.61 -6.10 10.85
C VAL A 165 14.09 -5.12 9.76
N ARG A 166 13.38 -5.00 8.64
CA ARG A 166 13.71 -4.08 7.53
C ARG A 166 12.96 -2.75 7.64
N TRP A 167 11.92 -2.66 8.47
CA TRP A 167 11.00 -1.53 8.47
C TRP A 167 11.67 -0.20 8.82
N GLU A 168 12.49 -0.16 9.87
CA GLU A 168 13.13 1.09 10.31
C GLU A 168 14.01 1.72 9.21
N VAL A 169 14.65 0.89 8.38
CA VAL A 169 15.47 1.35 7.26
C VAL A 169 14.60 1.83 6.08
N LEU A 170 13.49 1.15 5.81
CA LEU A 170 12.59 1.46 4.70
C LEU A 170 11.62 2.60 4.99
N ALA A 171 11.24 2.82 6.25
CA ALA A 171 10.19 3.76 6.61
C ALA A 171 10.44 5.20 6.11
N PRO A 172 11.66 5.77 6.16
CA PRO A 172 11.92 7.11 5.63
C PRO A 172 11.67 7.23 4.11
N SER A 173 12.13 6.26 3.32
CA SER A 173 11.96 6.28 1.86
C SER A 173 10.52 5.99 1.45
N VAL A 174 9.81 5.14 2.21
CA VAL A 174 8.35 4.94 2.04
C VAL A 174 7.58 6.24 2.29
N ARG A 175 7.90 6.99 3.35
CA ARG A 175 7.23 8.28 3.61
C ARG A 175 7.54 9.31 2.53
N ALA A 176 8.81 9.43 2.14
CA ALA A 176 9.21 10.31 1.04
C ALA A 176 8.49 9.94 -0.27
N SER A 177 8.32 8.64 -0.53
CA SER A 177 7.55 8.16 -1.67
C SER A 177 6.09 8.64 -1.62
N LEU A 178 5.41 8.46 -0.49
CA LEU A 178 4.03 8.91 -0.30
C LEU A 178 3.85 10.43 -0.47
N GLU A 179 4.86 11.23 -0.12
CA GLU A 179 4.83 12.68 -0.32
C GLU A 179 4.85 13.09 -1.80
N THR A 180 5.43 12.26 -2.67
CA THR A 180 5.41 12.45 -4.13
C THR A 180 4.09 12.10 -4.79
N PHE A 181 3.18 11.44 -4.06
CA PHE A 181 1.93 10.96 -4.64
C PHE A 181 1.04 12.11 -5.11
N ARG A 182 0.56 12.02 -6.34
CA ARG A 182 -0.39 12.98 -6.93
C ARG A 182 -1.43 12.21 -7.74
N LEU A 183 -2.71 12.52 -7.54
CA LEU A 183 -3.77 12.10 -8.45
C LEU A 183 -3.90 13.12 -9.57
N GLU A 184 -3.83 12.65 -10.81
CA GLU A 184 -4.06 13.45 -12.00
C GLU A 184 -5.58 13.66 -12.17
N PRO A 185 -6.04 14.90 -12.38
CA PRO A 185 -7.44 15.16 -12.67
C PRO A 185 -7.82 14.42 -13.94
N THR A 186 -8.81 13.54 -13.84
CA THR A 186 -9.21 12.73 -14.98
C THR A 186 -10.07 13.54 -15.92
N THR A 187 -9.49 13.92 -17.05
CA THR A 187 -10.13 14.69 -18.13
C THR A 187 -10.99 13.84 -19.08
N ALA A 188 -11.53 12.70 -18.63
CA ALA A 188 -12.35 11.82 -19.47
C ALA A 188 -13.76 11.58 -18.89
N PRO A 189 -14.83 11.99 -19.58
CA PRO A 189 -16.16 11.42 -19.38
C PRO A 189 -16.19 10.08 -20.13
N GLY A 190 -16.11 8.96 -19.41
CA GLY A 190 -16.05 7.65 -20.04
C GLY A 190 -16.63 6.58 -19.13
N VAL A 191 -17.92 6.29 -19.31
CA VAL A 191 -18.59 5.13 -18.73
C VAL A 191 -17.88 3.86 -19.23
N VAL A 192 -17.18 3.15 -18.35
CA VAL A 192 -16.64 1.82 -18.68
C VAL A 192 -17.79 0.80 -18.68
N PRO A 193 -17.95 -0.05 -19.71
CA PRO A 193 -19.11 -0.93 -19.84
C PRO A 193 -19.15 -2.05 -18.79
N ARG A 194 -20.29 -2.21 -18.10
CA ARG A 194 -20.60 -3.20 -17.05
C ARG A 194 -20.72 -4.66 -17.55
N ARG A 195 -20.00 -5.10 -18.59
CA ARG A 195 -20.12 -6.46 -19.13
C ARG A 195 -18.79 -7.20 -19.14
N LEU A 196 -18.33 -7.58 -17.96
CA LEU A 196 -17.42 -8.70 -17.70
C LEU A 196 -17.47 -9.04 -16.19
N LEU A 197 -18.70 -9.22 -15.69
CA LEU A 197 -19.01 -9.78 -14.38
C LEU A 197 -19.34 -11.25 -14.64
N GLY A 198 -18.38 -12.14 -14.37
CA GLY A 198 -18.64 -13.57 -14.46
C GLY A 198 -17.36 -14.40 -14.57
N ALA A 199 -17.06 -15.09 -13.48
CA ALA A 199 -16.16 -16.24 -13.32
C ALA A 199 -14.82 -15.97 -12.61
N LEU A 200 -14.61 -16.78 -11.56
CA LEU A 200 -13.39 -17.07 -10.79
C LEU A 200 -13.05 -16.17 -9.60
N ALA A 201 -13.95 -16.19 -8.60
CA ALA A 201 -13.60 -15.91 -7.20
C ALA A 201 -12.83 -17.12 -6.64
N GLY A 202 -11.50 -17.02 -6.55
CA GLY A 202 -10.69 -18.14 -6.08
C GLY A 202 -9.18 -17.99 -6.25
N ALA A 203 -8.64 -16.78 -6.15
CA ALA A 203 -7.23 -16.47 -5.94
C ALA A 203 -7.24 -14.98 -5.60
N LEU A 204 -6.68 -14.49 -4.51
CA LEU A 204 -5.32 -13.97 -4.52
C LEU A 204 -4.95 -13.46 -3.13
N ALA A 205 -4.58 -14.41 -2.27
CA ALA A 205 -3.65 -14.13 -1.19
C ALA A 205 -2.19 -14.13 -1.71
N GLY A 206 -1.95 -14.19 -3.03
CA GLY A 206 -0.68 -14.59 -3.65
C GLY A 206 0.55 -13.70 -3.42
N ALA A 207 0.46 -12.40 -3.14
CA ALA A 207 1.67 -11.64 -2.83
C ALA A 207 2.26 -12.01 -1.45
N LEU A 208 1.38 -12.25 -0.48
CA LEU A 208 1.75 -12.61 0.89
C LEU A 208 1.79 -14.16 1.05
N VAL A 209 0.94 -14.89 0.33
CA VAL A 209 0.75 -16.36 0.40
C VAL A 209 1.44 -17.14 -0.73
N ALA A 210 1.92 -16.54 -1.84
CA ALA A 210 2.77 -17.31 -2.78
C ALA A 210 4.07 -17.75 -2.11
N SER A 211 4.55 -16.97 -1.14
CA SER A 211 5.60 -17.38 -0.21
C SER A 211 5.21 -18.64 0.60
N TYR A 212 3.97 -18.71 1.08
CA TYR A 212 3.46 -19.83 1.89
C TYR A 212 3.15 -21.12 1.09
N ALA A 213 2.61 -21.02 -0.13
CA ALA A 213 2.23 -22.17 -0.96
C ALA A 213 3.42 -22.85 -1.68
N ALA A 214 4.50 -22.11 -1.95
CA ALA A 214 5.77 -22.68 -2.41
C ALA A 214 6.51 -23.40 -1.27
N TRP A 215 6.48 -22.82 -0.06
CA TRP A 215 7.11 -23.38 1.13
C TRP A 215 6.47 -24.70 1.62
N ARG A 216 5.14 -24.86 1.53
CA ARG A 216 4.46 -26.10 1.97
C ARG A 216 4.76 -27.32 1.09
N ARG A 217 4.95 -27.12 -0.21
CA ARG A 217 5.26 -28.21 -1.17
C ARG A 217 6.66 -28.79 -0.96
N GLY A 218 7.62 -27.98 -0.52
CA GLY A 218 8.99 -28.44 -0.21
C GLY A 218 9.09 -29.36 1.02
N ARG A 219 8.17 -29.27 1.98
CA ARG A 219 8.17 -30.12 3.19
C ARG A 219 7.46 -31.46 3.02
N ALA A 220 6.44 -31.52 2.17
CA ALA A 220 5.75 -32.78 1.88
C ALA A 220 6.61 -33.72 1.00
N GLY A 221 7.41 -33.17 0.08
CA GLY A 221 8.34 -33.95 -0.74
C GLY A 221 9.54 -34.50 0.03
N ARG A 222 10.05 -33.78 1.04
CA ARG A 222 11.20 -34.23 1.86
C ARG A 222 10.86 -35.29 2.91
N ARG A 223 9.61 -35.35 3.39
CA ARG A 223 9.16 -36.41 4.31
C ARG A 223 8.77 -37.72 3.60
N ALA A 224 8.48 -37.68 2.30
CA ALA A 224 8.18 -38.85 1.49
C ALA A 224 9.44 -39.51 0.88
N SER A 225 10.60 -38.84 0.97
CA SER A 225 11.90 -39.37 0.52
C SER A 225 12.77 -39.91 1.66
N GLU A 226 12.28 -39.85 2.90
CA GLU A 226 12.97 -40.34 4.11
C GLU A 226 12.19 -41.49 4.80
N SER A 227 11.19 -42.06 4.13
CA SER A 227 10.47 -43.27 4.54
C SER A 227 10.71 -44.43 3.58
#